data_AF-A0A4Q4KPS3-F1
#
_entry.id   AF-A0A4Q4KPS3-F1
#
_cell.length_a   1.000
_cell.length_b   1.000
_cell.length_c   1.000
_cell.angle_alpha   90.00
_cell.angle_beta   90.00
_cell.angle_gamma   90.00
#
_symmetry.space_group_name_H-M   'P 1'
#
loop_
_entity.id
_entity.type
_entity.pdbx_description
1 polymer ?
#
loop_
_entity_poly.entity_id
_entity_poly.type
_entity_poly.pdbx_seq_one_letter_code
_entity_poly.pdbx_strand_id
1 'polypeptide(L)'
;MKHLFSIVLVILSLAISFEGKAWGMLGHRVIGEVASKHLNEATKHKIQSVLGNQTLAEVSNWMDDIKSDKKYDSLKPWHYVTIPNGMKYSETNVNPKGDAISGINFVIEQLKKEGLDPQLEKEYLMILIHLVGDIHQPLHVGNGNDKGGNDVKMSWFGGSSNLHKIWDSEIIDGKKYSYTELTDIINHPTHEELVNWQSDSVDDWAHQCMPFRDGIYEYESGYAWEYKYQYAHWGTMKNQLLKGGVRLAGVLNDIYGNL
;
A
#
# COMPACT_ATOMS: atom_id res chain seq x y z
N MET A 1 -12.87 -63.15 -11.67
CA MET A 1 -13.77 -62.11 -11.11
C MET A 1 -12.94 -60.89 -10.74
N LYS A 2 -13.26 -59.79 -11.43
CA LYS A 2 -13.16 -58.39 -10.97
C LYS A 2 -11.77 -57.81 -10.68
N HIS A 3 -11.26 -57.14 -11.72
CA HIS A 3 -10.43 -55.94 -11.63
C HIS A 3 -10.89 -55.01 -10.50
N LEU A 4 -9.97 -54.61 -9.61
CA LEU A 4 -10.11 -53.35 -8.88
C LEU A 4 -8.83 -52.55 -9.14
N PHE A 5 -8.93 -51.67 -10.12
CA PHE A 5 -8.01 -50.56 -10.30
C PHE A 5 -8.15 -49.63 -9.08
N SER A 6 -7.08 -49.48 -8.31
CA SER A 6 -6.96 -48.44 -7.30
C SER A 6 -6.94 -47.08 -7.99
N ILE A 7 -8.09 -46.39 -8.00
CA ILE A 7 -8.16 -44.97 -8.34
C ILE A 7 -7.73 -44.21 -7.08
N VAL A 8 -6.43 -43.93 -6.97
CA VAL A 8 -5.94 -42.91 -6.04
C VAL A 8 -6.27 -41.56 -6.68
N LEU A 9 -7.37 -40.96 -6.23
CA LEU A 9 -7.76 -39.61 -6.62
C LEU A 9 -6.81 -38.62 -5.91
N VAL A 10 -5.67 -38.31 -6.53
CA VAL A 10 -4.83 -37.20 -6.10
C VAL A 10 -5.55 -35.91 -6.50
N ILE A 11 -6.37 -35.38 -5.60
CA ILE A 11 -6.87 -34.01 -5.70
C ILE A 11 -5.67 -33.10 -5.39
N LEU A 12 -4.95 -32.72 -6.46
CA LEU A 12 -3.95 -31.68 -6.41
C LEU A 12 -4.69 -30.34 -6.24
N SER A 13 -4.98 -29.96 -5.00
CA SER A 13 -5.37 -28.59 -4.70
C SER A 13 -4.14 -27.70 -4.93
N LEU A 14 -4.02 -27.16 -6.13
CA LEU A 14 -3.19 -26.00 -6.40
C LEU A 14 -3.75 -24.85 -5.56
N ALA A 15 -3.28 -24.74 -4.32
CA ALA A 15 -3.37 -23.52 -3.55
C ALA A 15 -2.50 -22.50 -4.28
N ILE A 16 -3.09 -21.80 -5.24
CA ILE A 16 -2.54 -20.55 -5.77
C ILE A 16 -2.52 -19.61 -4.57
N SER A 17 -1.36 -19.52 -3.93
CA SER A 17 -1.10 -18.54 -2.89
C SER A 17 -1.06 -17.20 -3.60
N PHE A 18 -2.16 -16.46 -3.55
CA PHE A 18 -2.14 -15.05 -3.89
C PHE A 18 -1.26 -14.40 -2.83
N GLU A 19 -0.02 -14.07 -3.20
CA GLU A 19 0.81 -13.17 -2.44
C GLU A 19 0.02 -11.87 -2.27
N GLY A 20 -0.15 -11.42 -1.02
CA GLY A 20 -0.78 -10.16 -0.69
C GLY A 20 -0.24 -9.05 -1.58
N LYS A 21 -1.14 -8.45 -2.35
CA LYS A 21 -0.86 -7.17 -3.01
C LYS A 21 -0.93 -6.14 -1.90
N ALA A 22 -0.01 -5.17 -1.89
CA ALA A 22 -0.23 -3.97 -1.10
C ALA A 22 -1.58 -3.34 -1.43
N TRP A 23 -2.09 -2.43 -0.58
CA TRP A 23 -3.40 -1.78 -0.72
C TRP A 23 -4.06 -2.14 -2.04
N GLY A 24 -4.96 -3.13 -2.05
CA GLY A 24 -5.50 -3.67 -3.28
C GLY A 24 -6.01 -2.53 -4.17
N MET A 25 -6.06 -2.75 -5.48
CA MET A 25 -6.16 -1.71 -6.52
C MET A 25 -6.94 -0.43 -6.17
N LEU A 26 -8.11 -0.56 -5.53
CA LEU A 26 -8.91 0.57 -5.07
C LEU A 26 -8.17 1.51 -4.10
N GLY A 27 -7.44 0.99 -3.11
CA GLY A 27 -6.70 1.78 -2.12
C GLY A 27 -5.61 2.65 -2.77
N HIS A 28 -4.78 2.06 -3.63
CA HIS A 28 -3.78 2.80 -4.40
C HIS A 28 -4.38 3.91 -5.25
N ARG A 29 -5.49 3.62 -5.95
CA ARG A 29 -6.18 4.63 -6.77
C ARG A 29 -6.72 5.79 -5.94
N VAL A 30 -7.26 5.51 -4.75
CA VAL A 30 -7.75 6.56 -3.83
C VAL A 30 -6.59 7.42 -3.36
N ILE A 31 -5.45 6.83 -2.96
CA ILE A 31 -4.26 7.58 -2.54
C ILE A 31 -3.74 8.48 -3.68
N GLY A 32 -3.62 7.93 -4.89
CA GLY A 32 -3.22 8.71 -6.08
C GLY A 32 -4.19 9.83 -6.43
N GLU A 33 -5.49 9.59 -6.31
CA GLU A 33 -6.52 10.61 -6.58
C GLU A 33 -6.52 11.71 -5.51
N VAL A 34 -6.47 11.37 -4.21
CA VAL A 34 -6.32 12.34 -3.12
C VAL A 34 -5.08 13.19 -3.35
N ALA A 35 -3.94 12.57 -3.67
CA ALA A 35 -2.69 13.31 -3.95
C ALA A 35 -2.88 14.33 -5.07
N SER A 36 -3.54 13.96 -6.17
CA SER A 36 -3.79 14.84 -7.31
C SER A 36 -4.54 16.13 -6.93
N LYS A 37 -5.41 16.08 -5.91
CA LYS A 37 -6.20 17.23 -5.43
C LYS A 37 -5.37 18.23 -4.61
N HIS A 38 -4.20 17.83 -4.11
CA HIS A 38 -3.34 18.64 -3.23
C HIS A 38 -2.02 19.07 -3.89
N LEU A 39 -1.85 18.83 -5.19
CA LEU A 39 -0.69 19.30 -5.95
C LEU A 39 -0.78 20.80 -6.23
N ASN A 40 0.37 21.49 -6.19
CA ASN A 40 0.48 22.84 -6.75
C ASN A 40 0.57 22.79 -8.29
N GLU A 41 0.39 23.93 -8.96
CA GLU A 41 0.33 23.97 -10.43
C GLU A 41 1.66 23.60 -11.11
N ALA A 42 2.81 23.98 -10.53
CA ALA A 42 4.12 23.61 -11.07
C ALA A 42 4.32 22.09 -11.06
N THR A 43 4.00 21.46 -9.93
CA THR A 43 4.04 20.01 -9.76
C THR A 43 3.08 19.29 -10.68
N LYS A 44 1.85 19.79 -10.88
CA LYS A 44 0.89 19.23 -11.86
C LYS A 44 1.47 19.24 -13.26
N HIS A 45 2.02 20.36 -13.72
CA HIS A 45 2.63 20.46 -15.04
C HIS A 45 3.83 19.53 -15.21
N LYS A 46 4.70 19.46 -14.19
CA LYS A 46 5.85 18.56 -14.23
C LYS A 46 5.42 17.09 -14.28
N ILE A 47 4.48 16.66 -13.43
CA ILE A 47 3.93 15.30 -13.46
C ILE A 47 3.28 14.99 -14.82
N GLN A 48 2.50 15.93 -15.38
CA GLN A 48 1.91 15.78 -16.71
C GLN A 48 2.96 15.58 -17.81
N SER A 49 4.12 16.26 -17.71
CA SER A 49 5.22 16.09 -18.66
C SER A 49 5.90 14.72 -18.56
N VAL A 50 5.96 14.14 -17.36
CA VAL A 50 6.59 12.84 -17.09
C VAL A 50 5.64 11.68 -17.42
N LEU A 51 4.37 11.78 -17.03
CA LEU A 51 3.38 10.71 -17.17
C LEU A 51 2.60 10.75 -18.50
N GLY A 52 2.60 11.90 -19.18
CA GLY A 52 1.70 12.13 -20.31
C GLY A 52 0.24 12.08 -19.84
N ASN A 53 -0.62 11.35 -20.55
CA ASN A 53 -2.06 11.31 -20.24
C ASN A 53 -2.43 10.41 -19.04
N GLN A 54 -1.45 9.75 -18.41
CA GLN A 54 -1.72 8.86 -17.29
C GLN A 54 -1.89 9.65 -16.00
N THR A 55 -2.91 9.31 -15.21
CA THR A 55 -3.16 9.95 -13.91
C THR A 55 -2.37 9.29 -12.78
N LEU A 56 -2.19 10.00 -11.66
CA LEU A 56 -1.60 9.42 -10.44
C LEU A 56 -2.38 8.17 -9.97
N ALA A 57 -3.71 8.23 -10.03
CA ALA A 57 -4.56 7.09 -9.68
C ALA A 57 -4.30 5.88 -10.59
N GLU A 58 -4.18 6.07 -11.90
CA GLU A 58 -3.90 4.96 -12.84
C GLU A 58 -2.53 4.31 -12.60
N VAL A 59 -1.47 5.11 -12.48
CA VAL A 59 -0.11 4.58 -12.34
C VAL A 59 0.20 4.04 -10.95
N SER A 60 -0.63 4.36 -9.95
CA SER A 60 -0.46 3.90 -8.57
C SER A 60 -0.41 2.38 -8.39
N ASN A 61 -0.89 1.61 -9.38
CA ASN A 61 -0.88 0.14 -9.37
C ASN A 61 0.30 -0.49 -10.12
N TRP A 62 1.11 0.32 -10.80
CA TRP A 62 2.10 -0.16 -11.75
C TRP A 62 3.11 -1.14 -11.12
N MET A 63 3.57 -0.87 -9.88
CA MET A 63 4.52 -1.76 -9.21
C MET A 63 3.95 -3.17 -8.94
N ASP A 64 2.64 -3.27 -8.70
CA ASP A 64 1.98 -4.57 -8.52
C ASP A 64 1.79 -5.31 -9.86
N ASP A 65 1.59 -4.59 -10.96
CA ASP A 65 1.45 -5.18 -12.29
C ASP A 65 2.77 -5.82 -12.76
N ILE A 66 3.89 -5.16 -12.46
CA ILE A 66 5.24 -5.62 -12.85
C ILE A 66 5.79 -6.76 -11.97
N LYS A 67 5.15 -7.14 -10.85
CA LYS A 67 5.59 -8.27 -10.01
C LYS A 67 5.68 -9.60 -10.76
N SER A 68 4.96 -9.71 -11.88
CA SER A 68 4.98 -10.88 -12.77
C SER A 68 6.21 -10.93 -13.68
N ASP A 69 6.93 -9.82 -13.85
CA ASP A 69 8.15 -9.71 -14.64
C ASP A 69 9.38 -9.82 -13.74
N LYS A 70 10.17 -10.88 -13.96
CA LYS A 70 11.40 -11.19 -13.20
C LYS A 70 12.44 -10.07 -13.25
N LYS A 71 12.37 -9.17 -14.24
CA LYS A 71 13.23 -7.98 -14.32
C LYS A 71 13.11 -7.12 -13.05
N TYR A 72 11.96 -7.12 -12.39
CA TYR A 72 11.66 -6.29 -11.24
C TYR A 72 11.64 -7.06 -9.90
N ASP A 73 12.13 -8.29 -9.87
CA ASP A 73 12.18 -9.11 -8.64
C ASP A 73 12.96 -8.43 -7.50
N SER A 74 13.91 -7.55 -7.83
CA SER A 74 14.67 -6.77 -6.84
C SER A 74 13.81 -5.75 -6.09
N LEU A 75 12.67 -5.33 -6.63
CA LEU A 75 11.75 -4.37 -6.01
C LEU A 75 10.74 -5.01 -5.06
N LYS A 76 10.58 -6.35 -5.10
CA LYS A 76 9.60 -7.06 -4.25
C LYS A 76 9.73 -6.74 -2.75
N PRO A 77 10.94 -6.64 -2.17
CA PRO A 77 11.08 -6.28 -0.76
C PRO A 77 10.66 -4.84 -0.44
N TRP A 78 10.60 -3.95 -1.44
CA TRP A 78 10.30 -2.54 -1.21
C TRP A 78 8.84 -2.29 -0.87
N HIS A 79 7.95 -3.27 -1.05
CA HIS A 79 6.54 -3.12 -0.73
C HIS A 79 6.24 -3.07 0.77
N TYR A 80 7.18 -3.44 1.64
CA TYR A 80 6.93 -3.50 3.08
C TYR A 80 8.18 -3.14 3.87
N VAL A 81 8.00 -2.91 5.15
CA VAL A 81 9.08 -2.79 6.14
C VAL A 81 8.70 -3.61 7.37
N THR A 82 9.67 -4.21 8.04
CA THR A 82 9.43 -4.95 9.29
C THR A 82 10.02 -4.17 10.45
N ILE A 83 9.15 -3.67 11.32
CA ILE A 83 9.52 -2.96 12.54
C ILE A 83 8.80 -3.65 13.71
N PRO A 84 9.51 -4.48 14.51
CA PRO A 84 8.91 -5.13 15.68
C PRO A 84 8.33 -4.12 16.66
N ASN A 85 7.33 -4.56 17.43
CA ASN A 85 6.68 -3.68 18.41
C ASN A 85 7.70 -3.15 19.44
N GLY A 86 7.59 -1.86 19.75
CA GLY A 86 8.49 -1.19 20.69
C GLY A 86 9.87 -0.79 20.12
N MET A 87 10.14 -1.09 18.84
CA MET A 87 11.37 -0.68 18.17
C MET A 87 11.14 0.52 17.24
N LYS A 88 12.21 1.24 16.96
CA LYS A 88 12.31 2.20 15.86
C LYS A 88 12.90 1.56 14.62
N TYR A 89 12.60 2.10 13.44
CA TYR A 89 13.20 1.64 12.18
C TYR A 89 14.74 1.58 12.23
N SER A 90 15.37 2.61 12.80
CA SER A 90 16.83 2.68 12.99
C SER A 90 17.43 1.57 13.85
N GLU A 91 16.60 0.87 14.63
CA GLU A 91 17.00 -0.23 15.51
C GLU A 91 16.80 -1.60 14.83
N THR A 92 16.17 -1.63 13.66
CA THR A 92 15.88 -2.86 12.92
C THR A 92 17.05 -3.29 12.04
N ASN A 93 17.09 -4.59 11.71
CA ASN A 93 17.99 -5.09 10.68
C ASN A 93 17.36 -4.82 9.31
N VAL A 94 17.82 -3.73 8.66
CA VAL A 94 17.37 -3.36 7.31
C VAL A 94 17.66 -4.50 6.33
N ASN A 95 16.69 -4.82 5.48
CA ASN A 95 16.87 -5.82 4.44
C ASN A 95 17.98 -5.37 3.47
N PRO A 96 19.03 -6.18 3.20
CA PRO A 96 20.10 -5.78 2.29
C PRO A 96 19.64 -5.44 0.87
N LYS A 97 18.44 -5.89 0.47
CA LYS A 97 17.81 -5.57 -0.81
C LYS A 97 16.94 -4.30 -0.76
N GLY A 98 16.86 -3.64 0.39
CA GLY A 98 15.96 -2.53 0.65
C GLY A 98 14.58 -2.98 1.14
N ASP A 99 13.79 -1.99 1.51
CA ASP A 99 12.43 -2.06 2.04
C ASP A 99 11.66 -0.78 1.67
N ALA A 100 10.42 -0.64 2.13
CA ALA A 100 9.59 0.52 1.79
C ALA A 100 10.23 1.86 2.18
N ILE A 101 10.82 1.95 3.38
CA ILE A 101 11.39 3.22 3.86
C ILE A 101 12.64 3.58 3.06
N SER A 102 13.58 2.64 2.91
CA SER A 102 14.80 2.87 2.14
C SER A 102 14.52 3.10 0.65
N GLY A 103 13.54 2.40 0.08
CA GLY A 103 13.09 2.56 -1.30
C GLY A 103 12.47 3.93 -1.57
N ILE A 104 11.55 4.39 -0.70
CA ILE A 104 10.95 5.73 -0.80
C ILE A 104 12.04 6.81 -0.74
N ASN A 105 12.93 6.74 0.27
CA ASN A 105 14.00 7.73 0.43
C ASN A 105 14.96 7.76 -0.77
N PHE A 106 15.35 6.58 -1.27
CA PHE A 106 16.19 6.47 -2.47
C PHE A 106 15.54 7.13 -3.69
N VAL A 107 14.26 6.84 -3.93
CA VAL A 107 13.50 7.36 -5.07
C VAL A 107 13.31 8.87 -4.97
N ILE A 108 12.98 9.41 -3.78
CA ILE A 108 12.90 10.86 -3.55
C ILE A 108 14.25 11.52 -3.88
N GLU A 109 15.36 10.94 -3.42
CA GLU A 109 16.70 11.46 -3.72
C GLU A 109 16.99 11.45 -5.24
N GLN A 110 16.63 10.38 -5.96
CA GLN A 110 16.86 10.32 -7.40
C GLN A 110 16.01 11.33 -8.17
N LEU A 111 14.75 11.50 -7.81
CA LEU A 111 13.84 12.43 -8.49
C LEU A 111 14.22 13.90 -8.26
N LYS A 112 14.94 14.21 -7.19
CA LYS A 112 15.49 15.56 -6.93
C LYS A 112 16.77 15.87 -7.72
N LYS A 113 17.38 14.88 -8.39
CA LYS A 113 18.60 15.10 -9.19
C LYS A 113 18.24 15.70 -10.55
N GLU A 114 19.06 16.66 -10.99
CA GLU A 114 18.97 17.20 -12.34
C GLU A 114 19.48 16.19 -13.39
N GLY A 115 18.90 16.23 -14.59
CA GLY A 115 19.39 15.46 -15.74
C GLY A 115 19.08 13.95 -15.68
N LEU A 116 18.11 13.54 -14.87
CA LEU A 116 17.62 12.16 -14.87
C LEU A 116 17.05 11.80 -16.24
N ASP A 117 17.32 10.58 -16.71
CA ASP A 117 16.72 10.06 -17.95
C ASP A 117 15.18 10.09 -17.84
N PRO A 118 14.43 10.58 -18.86
CA PRO A 118 12.99 10.72 -18.77
C PRO A 118 12.23 9.42 -18.49
N GLN A 119 12.72 8.29 -19.01
CA GLN A 119 12.09 6.99 -18.77
C GLN A 119 12.34 6.54 -17.33
N LEU A 120 13.55 6.78 -16.81
CA LEU A 120 13.88 6.49 -15.42
C LEU A 120 13.14 7.40 -14.44
N GLU A 121 12.97 8.69 -14.76
CA GLU A 121 12.15 9.63 -13.99
C GLU A 121 10.70 9.15 -13.89
N LYS A 122 10.13 8.69 -15.01
CA LYS A 122 8.79 8.10 -15.04
C LYS A 122 8.69 6.86 -14.17
N GLU A 123 9.65 5.94 -14.27
CA GLU A 123 9.66 4.72 -13.44
C GLU A 123 9.78 5.05 -11.95
N TYR A 124 10.69 5.95 -11.56
CA TYR A 124 10.83 6.41 -10.18
C TYR A 124 9.59 7.12 -9.65
N LEU A 125 8.93 7.95 -10.47
CA LEU A 125 7.66 8.56 -10.08
C LEU A 125 6.59 7.51 -9.80
N MET A 126 6.45 6.50 -10.66
CA MET A 126 5.47 5.41 -10.44
C MET A 126 5.81 4.57 -9.21
N ILE A 127 7.09 4.30 -8.96
CA ILE A 127 7.55 3.61 -7.74
C ILE A 127 7.19 4.43 -6.50
N LEU A 128 7.48 5.73 -6.49
CA LEU A 128 7.18 6.60 -5.36
C LEU A 128 5.69 6.60 -5.02
N ILE A 129 4.84 6.77 -6.04
CA ILE A 129 3.38 6.80 -5.87
C ILE A 129 2.88 5.51 -5.22
N HIS A 130 3.38 4.35 -5.66
CA HIS A 130 2.97 3.07 -5.11
C HIS A 130 3.48 2.87 -3.68
N LEU A 131 4.79 3.07 -3.43
CA LEU A 131 5.40 2.82 -2.12
C LEU A 131 4.85 3.74 -1.02
N VAL A 132 4.53 5.00 -1.34
CA VAL A 132 3.84 5.88 -0.39
C VAL A 132 2.44 5.34 -0.09
N GLY A 133 1.78 4.68 -1.03
CA GLY A 133 0.59 3.89 -0.74
C GLY A 133 0.87 2.79 0.29
N ASP A 134 1.79 1.88 -0.04
CA ASP A 134 2.11 0.69 0.76
C ASP A 134 2.42 1.02 2.22
N ILE A 135 3.29 2.01 2.47
CA ILE A 135 3.72 2.34 3.83
C ILE A 135 2.58 2.85 4.72
N HIS A 136 1.46 3.28 4.14
CA HIS A 136 0.25 3.67 4.86
C HIS A 136 -0.69 2.49 5.16
N GLN A 137 -0.44 1.30 4.62
CA GLN A 137 -1.15 0.08 5.00
C GLN A 137 -0.53 -0.45 6.30
N PRO A 138 -1.25 -0.51 7.44
CA PRO A 138 -0.65 -0.88 8.72
C PRO A 138 0.10 -2.22 8.75
N LEU A 139 -0.34 -3.22 7.99
CA LEU A 139 0.29 -4.53 7.90
C LEU A 139 1.48 -4.59 6.93
N HIS A 140 1.69 -3.56 6.10
CA HIS A 140 2.92 -3.37 5.32
C HIS A 140 4.06 -2.86 6.19
N VAL A 141 3.73 -2.25 7.31
CA VAL A 141 4.66 -2.09 8.42
C VAL A 141 4.46 -3.33 9.30
N GLY A 142 5.16 -4.42 9.00
CA GLY A 142 4.99 -5.71 9.67
C GLY A 142 5.64 -5.78 11.06
N ASN A 143 5.13 -6.67 11.91
CA ASN A 143 5.69 -6.95 13.25
C ASN A 143 6.82 -8.00 13.24
N GLY A 144 7.04 -8.69 12.11
CA GLY A 144 8.08 -9.71 11.92
C GLY A 144 7.66 -11.15 12.23
N ASN A 145 6.41 -11.41 12.62
CA ASN A 145 5.99 -12.72 13.13
C ASN A 145 5.24 -13.58 12.10
N ASP A 146 4.57 -12.96 11.13
CA ASP A 146 3.55 -13.62 10.29
C ASP A 146 3.46 -13.04 8.87
N LYS A 147 4.56 -12.42 8.41
CA LYS A 147 4.66 -11.72 7.12
C LYS A 147 3.57 -10.65 6.96
N GLY A 148 3.34 -9.87 8.02
CA GLY A 148 2.34 -8.80 8.02
C GLY A 148 0.91 -9.35 7.96
N GLY A 149 0.62 -10.44 8.66
CA GLY A 149 -0.70 -11.07 8.67
C GLY A 149 -0.98 -12.00 7.49
N ASN A 150 -0.06 -12.19 6.54
CA ASN A 150 -0.24 -13.13 5.42
C ASN A 150 -0.34 -14.59 5.90
N ASP A 151 0.38 -14.95 6.97
CA ASP A 151 0.35 -16.28 7.56
C ASP A 151 -0.87 -16.51 8.47
N VAL A 152 -1.64 -15.44 8.78
CA VAL A 152 -2.89 -15.51 9.57
C VAL A 152 -4.07 -15.85 8.67
N LYS A 153 -4.37 -17.15 8.52
CA LYS A 153 -5.47 -17.64 7.67
C LYS A 153 -6.84 -17.47 8.35
N MET A 154 -7.84 -17.05 7.59
CA MET A 154 -9.18 -16.76 8.10
C MET A 154 -10.25 -16.93 7.01
N SER A 155 -11.52 -16.94 7.40
CA SER A 155 -12.64 -16.80 6.47
C SER A 155 -13.15 -15.37 6.50
N TRP A 156 -13.57 -14.86 5.34
CA TRP A 156 -14.17 -13.53 5.19
C TRP A 156 -15.40 -13.63 4.29
N PHE A 157 -16.58 -13.37 4.85
CA PHE A 157 -17.89 -13.50 4.22
C PHE A 157 -18.08 -14.82 3.47
N GLY A 158 -17.66 -15.92 4.11
CA GLY A 158 -17.76 -17.29 3.57
C GLY A 158 -16.68 -17.69 2.57
N GLY A 159 -15.78 -16.76 2.20
CA GLY A 159 -14.59 -17.04 1.38
C GLY A 159 -13.36 -17.38 2.23
N SER A 160 -12.35 -18.00 1.62
CA SER A 160 -11.03 -18.19 2.21
C SER A 160 -10.18 -16.93 2.03
N SER A 161 -9.51 -16.48 3.09
CA SER A 161 -8.70 -15.26 3.11
C SER A 161 -7.54 -15.34 4.11
N ASN A 162 -6.86 -14.21 4.31
CA ASN A 162 -5.91 -13.97 5.39
C ASN A 162 -6.00 -12.51 5.87
N LEU A 163 -5.46 -12.22 7.04
CA LEU A 163 -5.58 -10.91 7.68
C LEU A 163 -5.03 -9.76 6.81
N HIS A 164 -3.91 -10.00 6.13
CA HIS A 164 -3.30 -9.03 5.22
C HIS A 164 -4.25 -8.66 4.07
N LYS A 165 -4.77 -9.68 3.37
CA LYS A 165 -5.69 -9.51 2.25
C LYS A 165 -6.99 -8.79 2.65
N ILE A 166 -7.49 -9.04 3.86
CA ILE A 166 -8.67 -8.34 4.39
C ILE A 166 -8.43 -6.82 4.46
N TRP A 167 -7.24 -6.42 4.91
CA TRP A 167 -6.84 -5.03 5.01
C TRP A 167 -6.48 -4.41 3.67
N ASP A 168 -5.79 -5.13 2.78
CA ASP A 168 -5.46 -4.61 1.46
C ASP A 168 -6.70 -4.34 0.63
N SER A 169 -7.63 -5.30 0.57
CA SER A 169 -8.70 -5.28 -0.44
C SER A 169 -10.08 -5.59 0.10
N GLU A 170 -10.27 -6.55 1.00
CA GLU A 170 -11.62 -7.09 1.18
C GLU A 170 -12.55 -6.17 1.99
N ILE A 171 -12.03 -5.38 2.92
CA ILE A 171 -12.81 -4.35 3.63
C ILE A 171 -13.29 -3.27 2.65
N ILE A 172 -12.36 -2.72 1.85
CA ILE A 172 -12.61 -1.58 0.96
C ILE A 172 -13.45 -1.98 -0.26
N ASP A 173 -13.14 -3.11 -0.90
CA ASP A 173 -13.89 -3.65 -2.04
C ASP A 173 -15.30 -4.09 -1.65
N GLY A 174 -15.50 -4.46 -0.38
CA GLY A 174 -16.81 -4.76 0.20
C GLY A 174 -17.73 -3.53 0.26
N LYS A 175 -17.18 -2.31 0.27
CA LYS A 175 -17.97 -1.06 0.29
C LYS A 175 -18.54 -0.66 -1.07
N LYS A 176 -18.00 -1.21 -2.16
CA LYS A 176 -18.45 -0.96 -3.54
C LYS A 176 -18.41 0.51 -3.99
N TYR A 177 -17.56 1.32 -3.36
CA TYR A 177 -17.25 2.66 -3.87
C TYR A 177 -16.28 2.57 -5.04
N SER A 178 -16.44 3.45 -6.03
CA SER A 178 -15.36 3.80 -6.94
C SER A 178 -14.26 4.58 -6.20
N TYR A 179 -13.06 4.63 -6.78
CA TYR A 179 -11.95 5.39 -6.18
C TYR A 179 -12.25 6.90 -6.09
N THR A 180 -13.02 7.44 -7.04
CA THR A 180 -13.45 8.84 -7.04
C THR A 180 -14.49 9.10 -5.96
N GLU A 181 -15.53 8.25 -5.84
CA GLU A 181 -16.54 8.40 -4.78
C GLU A 181 -15.93 8.32 -3.39
N LEU A 182 -15.01 7.37 -3.18
CA LEU A 182 -14.35 7.24 -1.89
C LEU A 182 -13.41 8.43 -1.62
N THR A 183 -12.72 8.93 -2.63
CA THR A 183 -11.92 10.17 -2.51
C THR A 183 -12.80 11.33 -2.06
N ASP A 184 -13.95 11.55 -2.71
CA ASP A 184 -14.86 12.65 -2.38
C ASP A 184 -15.42 12.52 -0.96
N ILE A 185 -15.58 11.30 -0.45
CA ILE A 185 -16.05 11.05 0.93
C ILE A 185 -14.97 11.36 1.98
N ILE A 186 -13.69 11.13 1.68
CA ILE A 186 -12.61 11.20 2.67
C ILE A 186 -11.76 12.47 2.58
N ASN A 187 -11.72 13.14 1.43
CA ASN A 187 -10.77 14.21 1.15
C ASN A 187 -11.17 15.56 1.77
N HIS A 188 -11.24 15.59 3.09
CA HIS A 188 -11.58 16.76 3.88
C HIS A 188 -10.60 16.97 5.05
N PRO A 189 -9.27 17.00 4.81
CA PRO A 189 -8.33 17.30 5.88
C PRO A 189 -8.50 18.74 6.34
N THR A 190 -8.35 18.97 7.64
CA THR A 190 -8.19 20.32 8.18
C THR A 190 -6.86 20.92 7.73
N HIS A 191 -6.73 22.25 7.84
CA HIS A 191 -5.46 22.91 7.52
C HIS A 191 -4.31 22.42 8.41
N GLU A 192 -4.59 22.19 9.70
CA GLU A 192 -3.61 21.65 10.64
C GLU A 192 -3.17 20.24 10.26
N GLU A 193 -4.10 19.35 9.89
CA GLU A 193 -3.78 18.02 9.40
C GLU A 193 -2.92 18.06 8.12
N LEU A 194 -3.25 18.95 7.17
CA LEU A 194 -2.48 19.15 5.95
C LEU A 194 -1.02 19.53 6.26
N VAL A 195 -0.82 20.55 7.10
CA VAL A 195 0.52 21.03 7.47
C VAL A 195 1.30 19.94 8.23
N ASN A 196 0.68 19.32 9.23
CA ASN A 196 1.35 18.32 10.06
C ASN A 196 1.72 17.10 9.24
N TRP A 197 0.79 16.53 8.48
CA TRP A 197 1.05 15.30 7.72
C TRP A 197 2.08 15.50 6.62
N GLN A 198 2.15 16.68 5.98
CA GLN A 198 3.16 16.97 4.97
C GLN A 198 4.54 17.26 5.55
N SER A 199 4.64 17.53 6.87
CA SER A 199 5.92 17.72 7.57
C SER A 199 6.52 16.43 8.14
N ASP A 200 5.72 15.36 8.25
CA ASP A 200 6.15 14.06 8.77
C ASP A 200 7.18 13.38 7.85
N SER A 201 8.21 12.77 8.44
CA SER A 201 9.18 11.96 7.71
C SER A 201 8.61 10.59 7.31
N VAL A 202 9.27 9.89 6.36
CA VAL A 202 8.89 8.52 5.97
C VAL A 202 8.91 7.57 7.17
N ASP A 203 9.88 7.74 8.06
CA ASP A 203 9.97 7.00 9.32
C ASP A 203 8.75 7.28 10.21
N ASP A 204 8.33 8.54 10.34
CA ASP A 204 7.13 8.90 11.11
C ASP A 204 5.88 8.24 10.54
N TRP A 205 5.75 8.14 9.21
CA TRP A 205 4.61 7.46 8.59
C TRP A 205 4.54 5.98 9.03
N ALA A 206 5.67 5.30 8.99
CA ALA A 206 5.78 3.90 9.40
C ALA A 206 5.48 3.72 10.89
N HIS A 207 6.06 4.55 11.76
CA HIS A 207 5.82 4.51 13.20
C HIS A 207 4.36 4.79 13.56
N GLN A 208 3.70 5.72 12.87
CA GLN A 208 2.29 6.04 13.10
C GLN A 208 1.33 4.91 12.67
N CYS A 209 1.77 4.00 11.80
CA CYS A 209 1.02 2.80 11.42
C CYS A 209 1.05 1.71 12.51
N MET A 210 2.14 1.62 13.29
CA MET A 210 2.37 0.52 14.21
C MET A 210 1.28 0.36 15.30
N PRO A 211 0.76 1.44 15.94
CA PRO A 211 -0.26 1.31 16.98
C PRO A 211 -1.58 0.70 16.50
N PHE A 212 -1.87 0.74 15.19
CA PHE A 212 -3.10 0.12 14.68
C PHE A 212 -3.05 -1.41 14.72
N ARG A 213 -1.85 -2.00 14.77
CA ARG A 213 -1.70 -3.46 14.74
C ARG A 213 -2.45 -4.13 15.86
N ASP A 214 -2.39 -3.62 17.09
CA ASP A 214 -3.03 -4.27 18.24
C ASP A 214 -4.54 -4.51 17.98
N GLY A 215 -5.25 -3.47 17.53
CA GLY A 215 -6.66 -3.60 17.14
C GLY A 215 -6.86 -4.45 15.87
N ILE A 216 -5.93 -4.44 14.92
CA ILE A 216 -6.00 -5.29 13.72
C ILE A 216 -5.95 -6.78 14.09
N TYR A 217 -5.11 -7.13 15.05
CA TYR A 217 -4.93 -8.49 15.54
C TYR A 217 -6.02 -8.94 16.53
N GLU A 218 -6.94 -8.05 16.93
CA GLU A 218 -8.15 -8.40 17.70
C GLU A 218 -9.22 -9.03 16.79
N TYR A 219 -8.95 -10.25 16.31
CA TYR A 219 -9.86 -10.98 15.43
C TYR A 219 -10.47 -12.25 16.04
N GLU A 220 -11.67 -12.58 15.56
CA GLU A 220 -12.40 -13.82 15.84
C GLU A 220 -12.85 -14.46 14.52
N SER A 221 -13.87 -15.33 14.54
CA SER A 221 -14.40 -16.00 13.35
C SER A 221 -15.91 -15.91 13.28
N GLY A 222 -16.46 -15.93 12.06
CA GLY A 222 -17.89 -15.96 11.78
C GLY A 222 -18.49 -14.63 11.35
N TYR A 223 -19.60 -14.70 10.60
CA TYR A 223 -20.22 -13.54 9.92
C TYR A 223 -20.54 -12.34 10.82
N ALA A 224 -21.05 -12.58 12.03
CA ALA A 224 -21.38 -11.50 12.95
C ALA A 224 -20.13 -10.69 13.37
N TRP A 225 -18.98 -11.36 13.45
CA TRP A 225 -17.71 -10.71 13.74
C TRP A 225 -17.18 -9.93 12.52
N GLU A 226 -17.27 -10.48 11.31
CA GLU A 226 -16.75 -9.82 10.09
C GLU A 226 -17.38 -8.44 9.86
N TYR A 227 -18.71 -8.32 10.06
CA TYR A 227 -19.39 -7.02 10.00
C TYR A 227 -18.92 -6.04 11.10
N LYS A 228 -18.71 -6.53 12.33
CA LYS A 228 -18.21 -5.72 13.45
C LYS A 228 -16.78 -5.25 13.18
N TYR A 229 -15.93 -6.14 12.68
CA TYR A 229 -14.54 -5.88 12.34
C TYR A 229 -14.46 -4.81 11.24
N GLN A 230 -15.22 -4.98 10.16
CA GLN A 230 -15.28 -3.99 9.10
C GLN A 230 -15.75 -2.62 9.62
N TYR A 231 -16.75 -2.58 10.52
CA TYR A 231 -17.24 -1.34 11.11
C TYR A 231 -16.17 -0.67 11.99
N ALA A 232 -15.49 -1.43 12.84
CA ALA A 232 -14.47 -0.93 13.75
C ALA A 232 -13.26 -0.33 13.02
N HIS A 233 -12.84 -0.95 11.91
CA HIS A 233 -11.61 -0.57 11.21
C HIS A 233 -11.81 0.36 10.01
N TRP A 234 -13.05 0.57 9.56
CA TRP A 234 -13.32 1.44 8.41
C TRP A 234 -12.87 2.88 8.63
N GLY A 235 -12.98 3.40 9.85
CA GLY A 235 -12.47 4.73 10.21
C GLY A 235 -10.95 4.83 9.99
N THR A 236 -10.20 3.87 10.54
CA THR A 236 -8.73 3.78 10.38
C THR A 236 -8.33 3.69 8.92
N MET A 237 -8.97 2.81 8.15
CA MET A 237 -8.68 2.62 6.73
C MET A 237 -8.86 3.92 5.94
N LYS A 238 -9.99 4.61 6.10
CA LYS A 238 -10.22 5.92 5.45
C LYS A 238 -9.15 6.94 5.81
N ASN A 239 -8.77 7.01 7.09
CA ASN A 239 -7.75 7.94 7.56
C ASN A 239 -6.37 7.64 6.95
N GLN A 240 -6.00 6.37 6.84
CA GLN A 240 -4.74 5.96 6.22
C GLN A 240 -4.69 6.26 4.71
N LEU A 241 -5.79 6.05 3.99
CA LEU A 241 -5.91 6.44 2.58
C LEU A 241 -5.78 7.96 2.40
N LEU A 242 -6.45 8.74 3.25
CA LEU A 242 -6.36 10.20 3.23
C LEU A 242 -4.94 10.68 3.52
N LYS A 243 -4.32 10.19 4.60
CA LYS A 243 -2.94 10.53 4.98
C LYS A 243 -1.96 10.19 3.86
N GLY A 244 -2.08 9.00 3.28
CA GLY A 244 -1.22 8.56 2.17
C GLY A 244 -1.27 9.51 0.99
N GLY A 245 -2.47 9.94 0.58
CA GLY A 245 -2.61 10.89 -0.52
C GLY A 245 -2.09 12.30 -0.18
N VAL A 246 -2.38 12.81 1.01
CA VAL A 246 -1.89 14.13 1.46
C VAL A 246 -0.36 14.18 1.54
N ARG A 247 0.26 13.13 2.08
CA ARG A 247 1.73 12.98 2.17
C ARG A 247 2.37 12.83 0.80
N LEU A 248 1.79 11.98 -0.07
CA LEU A 248 2.25 11.85 -1.45
C LEU A 248 2.24 13.20 -2.17
N ALA A 249 1.19 13.99 -2.03
CA ALA A 249 1.15 15.34 -2.60
C ALA A 249 2.24 16.26 -2.03
N GLY A 250 2.45 16.24 -0.71
CA GLY A 250 3.53 17.02 -0.08
C GLY A 250 4.91 16.68 -0.63
N VAL A 251 5.21 15.39 -0.76
CA VAL A 251 6.47 14.90 -1.31
C VAL A 251 6.63 15.30 -2.78
N LEU A 252 5.58 15.14 -3.60
CA LEU A 252 5.62 15.52 -5.02
C LEU A 252 5.76 17.04 -5.19
N ASN A 253 5.13 17.83 -4.33
CA ASN A 253 5.27 19.28 -4.29
C ASN A 253 6.70 19.70 -3.90
N ASP A 254 7.34 19.00 -2.97
CA ASP A 254 8.73 19.25 -2.58
C ASP A 254 9.73 18.87 -3.70
N ILE A 255 9.49 17.76 -4.40
CA ILE A 255 10.34 17.32 -5.52
C ILE A 255 10.22 18.27 -6.72
N TYR A 256 9.00 18.63 -7.13
CA TYR A 256 8.75 19.29 -8.42
C TYR A 256 8.24 20.74 -8.33
N GLY A 257 7.89 21.23 -7.14
CA GLY A 257 7.22 22.52 -6.98
C GLY A 257 8.16 23.74 -7.03
N ASN A 258 9.47 23.52 -6.90
CA ASN A 258 10.49 24.57 -6.94
C ASN A 258 11.30 24.58 -8.25
N LEU A 259 10.85 23.84 -9.27
CA LEU A 259 11.45 23.80 -10.62
C LEU A 259 11.02 24.99 -11.48
#